data_AF-A0A944Q2X4-F1
#
_entry.id   AF-A0A944Q2X4-F1
#
_cell.length_a   1.000
_cell.length_b   1.000
_cell.length_c   1.000
_cell.angle_alpha   90.00
_cell.angle_beta   90.00
_cell.angle_gamma   90.00
#
_symmetry.space_group_name_H-M   'P 1'
#
loop_
_entity.id
_entity.type
_entity.pdbx_description
1 polymer ?
#
loop_
_entity_poly.entity_id
_entity_poly.type
_entity_poly.pdbx_seq_one_letter_code
_entity_poly.pdbx_strand_id
1 'polypeptide(L)'
;MDHYRPKSAIIGVDGPGYWWLAYVPSNYRLACGFCNSGGAQINGQSGRRTKSNHFPLLDESTRATGELSDYAKEQRVLLDPADGRDARLIGFDMEGYARRRSGVPRSAAEVSRFLCRADETIRILDLNRELLVEDRKTTMDNISGLAPLLTIATAAPTAREMIERKIGIRSDWSTAALEALRMHPQAADELIRHVSYPSQPGPIAPAPGREVDLTDLGFLISARVLKPGFTLTAEHDGDLREAEVLVDGRISCNARVWSTPTSAARAVTGREDIDGWTFWTINVNGATTSLAELRDPYRGQPLPGDHHPAHGA
;
A
#
# COMPACT_ATOMS: atom_id res chain seq x y z
N MET A 1 -18.79 13.71 -3.59
CA MET A 1 -19.29 12.35 -3.29
C MET A 1 -19.13 11.51 -4.54
N ASP A 2 -18.68 10.26 -4.40
CA ASP A 2 -18.45 9.35 -5.53
C ASP A 2 -18.85 7.91 -5.16
N HIS A 3 -19.11 7.06 -6.16
CA HIS A 3 -19.37 5.63 -5.96
C HIS A 3 -18.07 4.86 -5.73
N TYR A 4 -17.99 4.13 -4.62
CA TYR A 4 -16.88 3.23 -4.35
C TYR A 4 -16.80 2.10 -5.39
N ARG A 5 -17.93 1.42 -5.63
CA ARG A 5 -18.15 0.53 -6.78
C ARG A 5 -18.77 1.32 -7.93
N PRO A 6 -18.07 1.48 -9.07
CA PRO A 6 -18.52 2.31 -10.19
C PRO A 6 -19.86 1.85 -10.76
N LYS A 7 -20.78 2.79 -11.01
CA LYS A 7 -22.13 2.50 -11.52
C LYS A 7 -22.12 2.00 -12.97
N SER A 8 -21.48 2.75 -13.86
CA SER A 8 -21.77 2.66 -15.31
C SER A 8 -20.82 1.71 -16.05
N ALA A 9 -19.54 1.68 -15.69
CA ALA A 9 -18.54 0.85 -16.32
C ALA A 9 -17.38 0.58 -15.35
N ILE A 10 -16.59 -0.44 -15.64
CA ILE A 10 -15.35 -0.76 -14.93
C ILE A 10 -14.22 -0.81 -15.95
N ILE A 11 -13.08 -0.17 -15.66
CA ILE A 11 -11.95 -0.16 -16.60
C ILE A 11 -11.39 -1.58 -16.75
N GLY A 12 -11.26 -2.02 -18.02
CA GLY A 12 -10.71 -3.34 -18.35
C GLY A 12 -11.69 -4.50 -18.21
N VAL A 13 -12.98 -4.23 -17.97
CA VAL A 13 -14.03 -5.24 -17.87
C VAL A 13 -15.15 -4.88 -18.85
N ASP A 14 -15.56 -5.87 -19.65
CA ASP A 14 -16.67 -5.71 -20.58
C ASP A 14 -18.01 -5.72 -19.84
N GLY A 15 -18.92 -4.84 -20.26
CA GLY A 15 -20.26 -4.74 -19.71
C GLY A 15 -20.46 -3.60 -18.70
N PRO A 16 -21.64 -3.55 -18.05
CA PRO A 16 -21.95 -2.46 -17.14
C PRO A 16 -21.20 -2.59 -15.81
N GLY A 17 -21.08 -1.48 -15.10
CA GLY A 17 -20.62 -1.48 -13.72
C GLY A 17 -21.69 -2.00 -12.75
N TYR A 18 -21.54 -1.62 -11.48
CA TYR A 18 -22.43 -1.98 -10.37
C TYR A 18 -23.69 -1.11 -10.36
N TRP A 19 -24.46 -1.11 -11.44
CA TRP A 19 -25.62 -0.22 -11.62
C TRP A 19 -26.69 -0.41 -10.54
N TRP A 20 -26.85 -1.64 -10.03
CA TRP A 20 -27.80 -1.97 -8.96
C TRP A 20 -27.38 -1.39 -7.59
N LEU A 21 -26.10 -1.02 -7.43
CA LEU A 21 -25.59 -0.35 -6.22
C LEU A 21 -25.61 1.19 -6.34
N ALA A 22 -26.18 1.73 -7.42
CA ALA A 22 -26.16 3.17 -7.69
C ALA A 22 -26.79 4.00 -6.58
N TYR A 23 -27.84 3.50 -5.92
CA TYR A 23 -28.61 4.22 -4.91
C TYR A 23 -28.41 3.65 -3.49
N VAL A 24 -27.41 2.77 -3.30
CA VAL A 24 -27.09 2.20 -2.00
C VAL A 24 -26.20 3.17 -1.23
N PRO A 25 -26.63 3.74 -0.08
CA PRO A 25 -25.85 4.76 0.64
C PRO A 25 -24.45 4.29 1.04
N SER A 26 -24.29 3.01 1.40
CA SER A 26 -23.01 2.42 1.77
C SER A 26 -22.04 2.26 0.59
N ASN A 27 -22.46 2.54 -0.65
CA ASN A 27 -21.59 2.60 -1.82
C ASN A 27 -21.01 4.00 -2.07
N TYR A 28 -21.38 5.03 -1.31
CA TYR A 28 -20.88 6.39 -1.51
C TYR A 28 -19.69 6.74 -0.61
N ARG A 29 -18.68 7.42 -1.16
CA ARG A 29 -17.53 7.94 -0.42
C ARG A 29 -17.35 9.43 -0.65
N LEU A 30 -16.82 10.11 0.36
CA LEU A 30 -16.22 11.42 0.18
C LEU A 30 -14.97 11.24 -0.68
N ALA A 31 -14.91 11.95 -1.80
CA ALA A 31 -13.84 11.84 -2.77
C ALA A 31 -13.37 13.24 -3.15
N CYS A 32 -12.06 13.39 -3.31
CA CYS A 32 -11.47 14.62 -3.79
C CYS A 32 -11.73 14.77 -5.30
N GLY A 33 -11.93 16.00 -5.80
CA GLY A 33 -12.24 16.24 -7.21
C GLY A 33 -11.20 15.66 -8.17
N PHE A 34 -9.91 15.81 -7.83
CA PHE A 34 -8.79 15.22 -8.55
C PHE A 34 -8.77 13.68 -8.49
N CYS A 35 -9.01 13.10 -7.30
CA CYS A 35 -8.98 11.66 -7.05
C CYS A 35 -10.08 10.91 -7.82
N ASN A 36 -11.11 11.66 -8.24
CA ASN A 36 -12.23 11.17 -9.01
C ASN A 36 -12.19 11.57 -10.49
N SER A 37 -11.24 12.42 -10.93
CA SER A 37 -11.16 12.86 -12.32
C SER A 37 -10.32 11.90 -13.15
N GLY A 38 -10.91 11.33 -14.21
CA GLY A 38 -10.25 10.41 -15.13
C GLY A 38 -9.21 11.05 -16.07
N GLY A 39 -8.38 12.00 -15.60
CA GLY A 39 -7.35 12.60 -16.43
C GLY A 39 -6.87 13.97 -15.94
N ALA A 40 -6.11 14.01 -14.85
CA ALA A 40 -5.23 15.16 -14.64
C ALA A 40 -3.98 14.95 -15.51
N GLN A 41 -3.65 15.90 -16.40
CA GLN A 41 -2.34 15.91 -17.06
C GLN A 41 -1.28 16.36 -16.05
N ILE A 42 -0.16 15.63 -15.97
CA ILE A 42 1.04 16.09 -15.29
C ILE A 42 2.10 16.24 -16.38
N ASN A 43 2.65 17.46 -16.52
CA ASN A 43 3.73 17.78 -17.47
C ASN A 43 3.46 17.42 -18.94
N GLY A 44 2.23 17.64 -19.43
CA GLY A 44 1.89 17.44 -20.85
C GLY A 44 1.82 15.98 -21.31
N GLN A 45 2.04 15.02 -20.41
CA GLN A 45 1.71 13.61 -20.63
C GLN A 45 0.29 13.35 -20.11
N SER A 46 -0.46 12.46 -20.78
CA SER A 46 -1.75 11.93 -20.33
C SER A 46 -1.58 11.41 -18.91
N GLY A 47 -1.92 12.24 -17.92
CA GLY A 47 -1.50 11.96 -16.57
C GLY A 47 -2.31 10.83 -15.95
N ARG A 48 -1.74 10.33 -14.86
CA ARG A 48 -2.10 9.09 -14.17
C ARG A 48 -3.61 9.03 -13.93
N ARG A 49 -4.26 7.95 -14.40
CA ARG A 49 -5.69 7.70 -14.15
C ARG A 49 -5.90 7.62 -12.65
N THR A 50 -6.65 8.57 -12.08
CA THR A 50 -7.15 8.46 -10.71
C THR A 50 -8.32 7.47 -10.68
N LYS A 51 -9.00 7.31 -9.53
CA LYS A 51 -10.00 6.26 -9.31
C LYS A 51 -10.95 6.10 -10.49
N SER A 52 -11.70 7.14 -10.88
CA SER A 52 -12.69 7.06 -11.97
C SER A 52 -13.51 5.74 -11.87
N ASN A 53 -13.48 4.93 -12.93
CA ASN A 53 -14.09 3.60 -13.02
C ASN A 53 -13.12 2.43 -12.68
N HIS A 54 -11.95 2.70 -12.11
CA HIS A 54 -11.06 1.66 -11.58
C HIS A 54 -11.67 1.03 -10.33
N PHE A 55 -11.97 -0.25 -10.41
CA PHE A 55 -12.35 -1.07 -9.27
C PHE A 55 -11.81 -2.49 -9.42
N PRO A 56 -10.48 -2.68 -9.38
CA PRO A 56 -9.88 -3.99 -9.53
C PRO A 56 -10.18 -4.89 -8.32
N LEU A 57 -10.33 -6.19 -8.59
CA LEU A 57 -10.40 -7.24 -7.59
C LEU A 57 -9.08 -8.03 -7.59
N LEU A 58 -8.74 -8.63 -6.44
CA LEU A 58 -7.64 -9.58 -6.34
C LEU A 58 -7.89 -10.81 -7.22
N ASP A 59 -9.17 -11.18 -7.39
CA ASP A 59 -9.64 -12.23 -8.27
C ASP A 59 -10.84 -11.74 -9.09
N GLU A 60 -10.58 -11.39 -10.35
CA GLU A 60 -11.62 -10.90 -11.27
C GLU A 60 -12.72 -11.93 -11.55
N SER A 61 -12.44 -13.23 -11.38
CA SER A 61 -13.46 -14.28 -11.56
C SER A 61 -14.58 -14.23 -10.49
N THR A 62 -14.35 -13.50 -9.39
CA THR A 62 -15.32 -13.36 -8.29
C THR A 62 -16.25 -12.15 -8.43
N ARG A 63 -16.09 -11.36 -9.49
CA ARG A 63 -16.82 -10.11 -9.71
C ARG A 63 -18.33 -10.35 -9.80
N ALA A 64 -19.09 -9.62 -9.00
CA ALA A 64 -20.54 -9.60 -9.12
C ALA A 64 -20.98 -8.86 -10.39
N THR A 65 -21.94 -9.44 -11.11
CA THR A 65 -22.40 -8.93 -12.42
C THR A 65 -23.87 -8.49 -12.41
N GLY A 66 -24.58 -8.64 -11.28
CA GLY A 66 -25.97 -8.19 -11.14
C GLY A 66 -26.48 -8.21 -9.70
N GLU A 67 -27.74 -7.79 -9.53
CA GLU A 67 -28.41 -7.67 -8.23
C GLU A 67 -28.49 -8.98 -7.43
N LEU A 68 -28.61 -10.12 -8.13
CA LEU A 68 -28.65 -11.45 -7.51
C LEU A 68 -27.26 -12.00 -7.15
N SER A 69 -26.18 -11.30 -7.52
CA SER A 69 -24.81 -11.73 -7.23
C SER A 69 -24.41 -11.36 -5.81
N ASP A 70 -23.77 -12.30 -5.12
CA ASP A 70 -23.18 -12.06 -3.80
C ASP A 70 -21.83 -11.34 -3.92
N TYR A 71 -21.88 -10.00 -3.95
CA TYR A 71 -20.68 -9.17 -4.01
C TYR A 71 -19.87 -9.17 -2.70
N ALA A 72 -20.33 -9.83 -1.63
CA ALA A 72 -19.55 -9.96 -0.39
C ALA A 72 -18.36 -10.92 -0.53
N LYS A 73 -18.36 -11.76 -1.58
CA LYS A 73 -17.24 -12.66 -1.92
C LYS A 73 -16.08 -11.95 -2.62
N GLU A 74 -16.31 -10.73 -3.11
CA GLU A 74 -15.29 -9.95 -3.81
C GLU A 74 -14.17 -9.52 -2.87
N GLN A 75 -12.94 -9.68 -3.33
CA GLN A 75 -11.76 -9.15 -2.66
C GLN A 75 -11.25 -7.92 -3.41
N ARG A 76 -11.79 -6.76 -3.04
CA ARG A 76 -11.45 -5.46 -3.62
C ARG A 76 -9.96 -5.10 -3.43
N VAL A 77 -9.29 -4.63 -4.48
CA VAL A 77 -7.91 -4.13 -4.35
C VAL A 77 -7.86 -2.78 -3.64
N LEU A 78 -8.74 -1.85 -4.05
CA LEU A 78 -8.81 -0.53 -3.42
C LEU A 78 -9.19 -0.64 -1.94
N LEU A 79 -8.50 0.10 -1.08
CA LEU A 79 -8.87 0.21 0.33
C LEU A 79 -10.13 1.07 0.47
N ASP A 80 -11.02 0.66 1.36
CA ASP A 80 -12.23 1.41 1.70
C ASP A 80 -11.98 2.26 2.96
N PRO A 81 -11.99 3.60 2.87
CA PRO A 81 -11.78 4.45 4.04
C PRO A 81 -12.90 4.36 5.08
N ALA A 82 -14.08 3.82 4.72
CA ALA A 82 -15.16 3.56 5.67
C ALA A 82 -15.00 2.23 6.43
N ASP A 83 -14.05 1.37 6.02
CA ASP A 83 -13.71 0.13 6.72
C ASP A 83 -12.46 0.33 7.58
N GLY A 84 -12.63 0.26 8.90
CA GLY A 84 -11.54 0.47 9.85
C GLY A 84 -10.40 -0.56 9.75
N ARG A 85 -10.61 -1.71 9.08
CA ARG A 85 -9.54 -2.68 8.80
C ARG A 85 -8.69 -2.24 7.62
N ASP A 86 -9.34 -1.72 6.57
CA ASP A 86 -8.65 -1.20 5.39
C ASP A 86 -7.89 0.09 5.73
N ALA A 87 -8.49 1.01 6.48
CA ALA A 87 -7.85 2.26 6.89
C ALA A 87 -6.52 2.06 7.64
N ARG A 88 -6.33 0.92 8.34
CA ARG A 88 -5.10 0.60 9.07
C ARG A 88 -3.94 0.15 8.20
N LEU A 89 -4.21 -0.31 6.98
CA LEU A 89 -3.20 -0.84 6.07
C LEU A 89 -2.26 0.25 5.53
N ILE A 90 -2.68 1.53 5.62
CA ILE A 90 -1.86 2.69 5.24
C ILE A 90 -1.33 3.42 6.49
N GLY A 91 -0.10 3.90 6.38
CA GLY A 91 0.53 4.85 7.30
C GLY A 91 1.32 5.89 6.51
N PHE A 92 2.05 6.73 7.23
CA PHE A 92 2.89 7.78 6.64
C PHE A 92 4.31 7.67 7.18
N ASP A 93 5.30 7.86 6.31
CA ASP A 93 6.69 8.02 6.75
C ASP A 93 7.00 9.48 7.10
N MET A 94 8.16 9.73 7.71
CA MET A 94 8.58 11.07 8.14
C MET A 94 8.83 12.04 6.97
N GLU A 95 8.91 11.54 5.74
CA GLU A 95 8.98 12.37 4.54
C GLU A 95 7.59 12.75 4.02
N GLY A 96 6.53 12.33 4.71
CA GLY A 96 5.15 12.63 4.35
C GLY A 96 4.56 11.69 3.29
N TYR A 97 5.27 10.65 2.87
CA TYR A 97 4.72 9.70 1.90
C TYR A 97 3.76 8.71 2.58
N ALA A 98 2.62 8.44 1.94
CA ALA A 98 1.79 7.29 2.25
C ALA A 98 2.55 6.01 1.91
N ARG A 99 2.52 5.05 2.83
CA ARG A 99 3.12 3.73 2.70
C ARG A 99 2.16 2.67 3.21
N ARG A 100 2.34 1.43 2.76
CA ARG A 100 1.85 0.28 3.52
C ARG A 100 2.42 0.33 4.94
N ARG A 101 1.57 0.10 5.95
CA ARG A 101 2.00 -0.03 7.34
C ARG A 101 2.76 -1.36 7.53
N SER A 102 4.06 -1.28 7.86
CA SER A 102 4.93 -2.46 7.94
C SER A 102 4.49 -3.50 8.97
N GLY A 103 3.89 -3.07 10.08
CA GLY A 103 3.43 -3.95 11.17
C GLY A 103 2.12 -4.71 10.92
N VAL A 104 1.46 -4.52 9.78
CA VAL A 104 0.21 -5.22 9.46
C VAL A 104 0.44 -6.20 8.32
N PRO A 105 0.42 -7.52 8.54
CA PRO A 105 0.72 -8.50 7.50
C PRO A 105 -0.26 -8.40 6.33
N ARG A 106 0.21 -8.74 5.12
CA ARG A 106 -0.67 -8.90 3.95
C ARG A 106 -1.62 -10.06 4.20
N SER A 107 -2.85 -9.94 3.69
CA SER A 107 -3.81 -11.05 3.72
C SER A 107 -3.31 -12.23 2.89
N ALA A 108 -3.76 -13.45 3.20
CA ALA A 108 -3.43 -14.64 2.41
C ALA A 108 -3.82 -14.47 0.92
N ALA A 109 -4.91 -13.75 0.66
CA ALA A 109 -5.34 -13.40 -0.69
C ALA A 109 -4.32 -12.52 -1.43
N GLU A 110 -3.85 -11.44 -0.79
CA GLU A 110 -2.80 -10.57 -1.33
C GLU A 110 -1.51 -11.33 -1.62
N VAL A 111 -1.10 -12.20 -0.69
CA VAL A 111 0.10 -13.03 -0.89
C VAL A 111 -0.08 -13.97 -2.07
N SER A 112 -1.20 -14.71 -2.13
CA SER A 112 -1.49 -15.65 -3.23
C SER A 112 -1.58 -15.00 -4.62
N ARG A 113 -1.88 -13.69 -4.67
CA ARG A 113 -1.98 -12.90 -5.89
C ARG A 113 -0.74 -12.03 -6.14
N PHE A 114 0.30 -12.16 -5.32
CA PHE A 114 1.53 -11.36 -5.38
C PHE A 114 1.29 -9.84 -5.44
N LEU A 115 0.24 -9.36 -4.78
CA LEU A 115 -0.20 -7.98 -4.82
C LEU A 115 -0.24 -7.37 -3.41
N CYS A 116 -0.20 -6.05 -3.33
CA CYS A 116 -0.37 -5.29 -2.10
C CYS A 116 -1.48 -4.26 -2.29
N ARG A 117 -2.60 -4.43 -1.58
CA ARG A 117 -3.78 -3.55 -1.70
C ARG A 117 -3.46 -2.10 -1.32
N ALA A 118 -2.65 -1.92 -0.28
CA ALA A 118 -2.24 -0.58 0.19
C ALA A 118 -1.44 0.15 -0.89
N ASP A 119 -0.47 -0.51 -1.50
CA ASP A 119 0.36 0.07 -2.55
C ASP A 119 -0.45 0.38 -3.81
N GLU A 120 -1.30 -0.56 -4.25
CA GLU A 120 -2.18 -0.32 -5.38
C GLU A 120 -3.16 0.83 -5.12
N THR A 121 -3.66 0.97 -3.89
CA THR A 121 -4.51 2.11 -3.52
C THR A 121 -3.74 3.43 -3.56
N ILE A 122 -2.53 3.46 -3.00
CA ILE A 122 -1.65 4.65 -3.06
C ILE A 122 -1.36 5.03 -4.50
N ARG A 123 -1.13 4.04 -5.37
CA ARG A 123 -0.86 4.22 -6.81
C ARG A 123 -2.09 4.74 -7.55
N ILE A 124 -3.23 4.07 -7.45
CA ILE A 124 -4.46 4.36 -8.21
C ILE A 124 -5.08 5.68 -7.76
N LEU A 125 -5.05 6.00 -6.47
CA LEU A 125 -5.60 7.27 -5.96
C LEU A 125 -4.56 8.42 -5.97
N ASP A 126 -3.32 8.12 -6.38
CA ASP A 126 -2.16 9.00 -6.32
C ASP A 126 -2.03 9.74 -4.97
N LEU A 127 -2.09 8.97 -3.88
CA LEU A 127 -2.00 9.50 -2.51
C LEU A 127 -0.64 10.10 -2.18
N ASN A 128 0.32 10.02 -3.10
CA ASN A 128 1.67 10.59 -2.98
C ASN A 128 1.95 11.66 -4.04
N ARG A 129 0.92 12.36 -4.52
CA ARG A 129 1.11 13.61 -5.26
C ARG A 129 1.78 14.67 -4.38
N GLU A 130 2.57 15.53 -5.00
CA GLU A 130 3.46 16.52 -4.37
C GLU A 130 2.81 17.28 -3.21
N LEU A 131 1.73 18.02 -3.48
CA LEU A 131 1.05 18.82 -2.45
C LEU A 131 0.60 18.01 -1.23
N LEU A 132 0.15 16.76 -1.41
CA LEU A 132 -0.25 15.93 -0.25
C LEU A 132 0.96 15.50 0.57
N VAL A 133 2.08 15.21 -0.07
CA VAL A 133 3.33 14.85 0.62
C VAL A 133 3.84 16.06 1.40
N GLU A 134 3.87 17.24 0.77
CA GLU A 134 4.30 18.49 1.41
C GLU A 134 3.44 18.88 2.62
N ASP A 135 2.12 18.81 2.49
CA ASP A 135 1.19 19.14 3.59
C ASP A 135 1.36 18.18 4.79
N ARG A 136 1.53 16.89 4.51
CA ARG A 136 1.80 15.88 5.55
C ARG A 136 3.15 16.11 6.19
N LYS A 137 4.22 16.29 5.40
CA LYS A 137 5.57 16.54 5.90
C LYS A 137 5.60 17.80 6.77
N THR A 138 5.00 18.90 6.32
CA THR A 138 4.85 20.13 7.11
C THR A 138 4.16 19.88 8.45
N THR A 139 3.09 19.09 8.44
CA THR A 139 2.39 18.72 9.68
C THR A 139 3.28 17.89 10.61
N MET A 140 4.02 16.94 10.07
CA MET A 140 4.92 16.04 10.81
C MET A 140 6.15 16.78 11.37
N ASP A 141 6.73 17.70 10.61
CA ASP A 141 7.85 18.54 11.05
C ASP A 141 7.42 19.46 12.20
N ASN A 142 6.21 20.03 12.12
CA ASN A 142 5.63 20.81 13.22
C ASN A 142 5.49 19.98 14.50
N ILE A 143 5.01 18.74 14.41
CA ILE A 143 4.92 17.85 15.57
C ILE A 143 6.31 17.55 16.13
N SER A 144 7.27 17.25 15.25
CA SER A 144 8.65 16.91 15.63
C SER A 144 9.35 18.08 16.33
N GLY A 145 9.06 19.32 15.92
CA GLY A 145 9.56 20.53 16.59
C GLY A 145 8.87 20.84 17.93
N LEU A 146 7.57 20.54 18.06
CA LEU A 146 6.79 20.82 19.27
C LEU A 146 6.99 19.76 20.35
N ALA A 147 7.13 18.48 19.98
CA ALA A 147 7.16 17.36 20.94
C ALA A 147 8.27 17.49 22.02
N PRO A 148 9.52 17.91 21.69
CA PRO A 148 10.54 18.14 22.71
C PRO A 148 10.17 19.23 23.73
N LEU A 149 9.36 20.22 23.33
CA LEU A 149 8.98 21.36 24.18
C LEU A 149 8.00 20.97 25.31
N LEU A 150 7.38 19.79 25.24
CA LEU A 150 6.53 19.27 26.33
C LEU A 150 7.30 19.02 27.62
N THR A 151 8.62 18.80 27.52
CA THR A 151 9.48 18.62 28.69
C THR A 151 9.92 19.93 29.34
N ILE A 152 9.64 21.07 28.70
CA ILE A 152 10.03 22.41 29.17
C ILE A 152 8.82 23.06 29.84
N ALA A 153 8.84 23.17 31.17
CA ALA A 153 7.68 23.59 31.97
C ALA A 153 7.00 24.88 31.48
N THR A 154 7.76 25.88 31.01
CA THR A 154 7.22 27.15 30.51
C THR A 154 6.59 27.07 29.12
N ALA A 155 7.04 26.14 28.27
CA ALA A 155 6.55 25.97 26.90
C ALA A 155 5.51 24.85 26.77
N ALA A 156 5.47 23.93 27.73
CA ALA A 156 4.64 22.72 27.68
C ALA A 156 3.13 22.99 27.49
N PRO A 157 2.49 23.99 28.13
CA PRO A 157 1.07 24.25 27.92
C PRO A 157 0.73 24.60 26.46
N THR A 158 1.51 25.51 25.86
CA THR A 158 1.33 25.94 24.48
C THR A 158 1.64 24.81 23.50
N ALA A 159 2.75 24.09 23.72
CA ALA A 159 3.14 22.97 22.87
C ALA A 159 2.07 21.86 22.88
N ARG A 160 1.52 21.55 24.06
CA ARG A 160 0.42 20.59 24.22
C ARG A 160 -0.79 21.00 23.39
N GLU A 161 -1.28 22.22 23.56
CA GLU A 161 -2.47 22.70 22.85
C GLU A 161 -2.29 22.61 21.32
N MET A 162 -1.10 22.99 20.83
CA MET A 162 -0.78 22.92 19.41
C MET A 162 -0.71 21.49 18.87
N ILE A 163 -0.16 20.54 19.65
CA ILE A 163 -0.10 19.12 19.28
C ILE A 163 -1.50 18.52 19.31
N GLU A 164 -2.27 18.71 20.39
CA GLU A 164 -3.64 18.19 20.54
C GLU A 164 -4.55 18.63 19.40
N ARG A 165 -4.45 19.90 18.99
CA ARG A 165 -5.16 20.42 17.82
C ARG A 165 -4.78 19.68 16.53
N LYS A 166 -3.51 19.30 16.34
CA LYS A 166 -3.05 18.62 15.11
C LYS A 166 -3.37 17.13 15.09
N ILE A 167 -3.38 16.46 16.23
CA ILE A 167 -3.68 15.02 16.32
C ILE A 167 -5.19 14.71 16.44
N GLY A 168 -6.03 15.74 16.61
CA GLY A 168 -7.47 15.58 16.73
C GLY A 168 -8.11 14.89 15.51
N ILE A 169 -9.14 14.07 15.75
CA ILE A 169 -9.79 13.24 14.71
C ILE A 169 -10.38 14.01 13.52
N ARG A 170 -10.69 15.31 13.71
CA ARG A 170 -11.23 16.19 12.66
C ARG A 170 -10.16 17.02 11.96
N SER A 171 -8.90 16.92 12.41
CA SER A 171 -7.81 17.69 11.87
C SER A 171 -7.25 17.02 10.63
N ASP A 172 -6.96 17.84 9.62
CA ASP A 172 -6.28 17.40 8.44
C ASP A 172 -4.94 16.76 8.84
N TRP A 173 -4.62 15.64 8.19
CA TRP A 173 -3.37 14.92 8.41
C TRP A 173 -3.14 14.43 9.85
N SER A 174 -4.20 14.33 10.68
CA SER A 174 -4.10 13.87 12.07
C SER A 174 -3.40 12.52 12.23
N THR A 175 -3.63 11.58 11.33
CA THR A 175 -2.90 10.30 11.33
C THR A 175 -1.40 10.49 11.07
N ALA A 176 -0.99 11.39 10.16
CA ALA A 176 0.42 11.69 9.91
C ALA A 176 1.04 12.40 11.13
N ALA A 177 0.32 13.35 11.72
CA ALA A 177 0.71 14.00 12.98
C ALA A 177 0.95 12.99 14.11
N LEU A 178 0.11 11.96 14.21
CA LEU A 178 0.27 10.88 15.18
C LEU A 178 1.48 9.98 14.89
N GLU A 179 1.77 9.67 13.63
CA GLU A 179 2.99 8.92 13.30
C GLU A 179 4.24 9.71 13.70
N ALA A 180 4.27 11.03 13.44
CA ALA A 180 5.37 11.88 13.90
C ALA A 180 5.46 11.92 15.43
N LEU A 181 4.33 12.05 16.13
CA LEU A 181 4.31 12.07 17.59
C LEU A 181 4.84 10.76 18.19
N ARG A 182 4.54 9.60 17.57
CA ARG A 182 5.06 8.29 17.99
C ARG A 182 6.58 8.17 17.92
N MET A 183 7.25 9.00 17.11
CA MET A 183 8.72 9.09 17.10
C MET A 183 9.29 9.77 18.36
N HIS A 184 8.42 10.32 19.22
CA HIS A 184 8.77 10.92 20.50
C HIS A 184 8.05 10.16 21.64
N PRO A 185 8.58 9.02 22.12
CA PRO A 185 7.85 8.12 23.01
C PRO A 185 7.31 8.78 24.29
N GLN A 186 8.07 9.68 24.91
CA GLN A 186 7.62 10.41 26.11
C GLN A 186 6.38 11.28 25.85
N ALA A 187 6.41 12.04 24.74
CA ALA A 187 5.30 12.88 24.31
C ALA A 187 4.08 12.05 23.86
N ALA A 188 4.34 10.95 23.14
CA ALA A 188 3.32 10.01 22.70
C ALA A 188 2.62 9.35 23.90
N ASP A 189 3.38 8.85 24.88
CA ASP A 189 2.85 8.23 26.08
C ASP A 189 1.98 9.19 26.87
N GLU A 190 2.32 10.47 26.91
CA GLU A 190 1.53 11.50 27.58
C GLU A 190 0.20 11.78 26.86
N LEU A 191 0.25 11.98 25.54
CA LEU A 191 -0.87 12.54 24.78
C LEU A 191 -1.75 11.48 24.09
N ILE A 192 -1.18 10.36 23.65
CA ILE A 192 -1.90 9.34 22.87
C ILE A 192 -2.71 8.39 23.78
N ARG A 193 -2.31 8.18 25.04
CA ARG A 193 -3.03 7.30 25.98
C ARG A 193 -4.51 7.63 26.14
N HIS A 194 -4.91 8.88 25.88
CA HIS A 194 -6.28 9.36 26.01
C HIS A 194 -7.03 9.45 24.67
N VAL A 195 -6.35 9.24 23.54
CA VAL A 195 -6.98 9.27 22.21
C VAL A 195 -7.46 7.86 21.87
N SER A 196 -8.75 7.62 22.11
CA SER A 196 -9.41 6.37 21.72
C SER A 196 -9.58 6.32 20.20
N TYR A 197 -8.58 5.78 19.50
CA TYR A 197 -8.82 5.17 18.20
C TYR A 197 -9.50 3.81 18.41
N PRO A 198 -10.32 3.33 17.46
CA PRO A 198 -10.77 1.95 17.50
C PRO A 198 -9.54 1.06 17.72
N SER A 199 -9.65 0.09 18.62
CA SER A 199 -8.55 -0.77 19.08
C SER A 199 -7.78 -1.33 17.88
N GLN A 200 -6.45 -1.37 17.97
CA GLN A 200 -5.68 -2.33 17.17
C GLN A 200 -6.33 -3.70 17.45
N PRO A 201 -6.85 -4.45 16.45
CA PRO A 201 -7.00 -5.88 16.66
C PRO A 201 -5.62 -6.37 17.10
N GLY A 202 -5.57 -7.22 18.13
CA GLY A 202 -4.35 -7.95 18.44
C GLY A 202 -3.82 -8.67 17.19
N PRO A 203 -2.56 -9.14 17.21
CA PRO A 203 -1.99 -9.85 16.07
C PRO A 203 -3.03 -10.83 15.49
N ILE A 204 -3.43 -10.61 14.24
CA ILE A 204 -4.34 -11.52 13.55
C ILE A 204 -3.58 -12.84 13.53
N ALA A 205 -4.08 -13.82 14.29
CA ALA A 205 -3.53 -15.17 14.26
C ALA A 205 -3.48 -15.60 12.79
N PRO A 206 -2.34 -16.13 12.30
CA PRO A 206 -2.28 -16.63 10.94
C PRO A 206 -3.43 -17.62 10.74
N ALA A 207 -4.19 -17.46 9.67
CA ALA A 207 -5.26 -18.38 9.34
C ALA A 207 -4.66 -19.79 9.24
N PRO A 208 -5.15 -20.79 10.01
CA PRO A 208 -4.60 -22.12 9.95
C PRO A 208 -4.97 -22.77 8.61
N GLY A 209 -3.99 -23.40 7.96
CA GLY A 209 -4.26 -24.46 6.98
C GLY A 209 -4.25 -24.10 5.50
N ARG A 210 -3.56 -23.04 5.06
CA ARG A 210 -3.15 -22.92 3.66
C ARG A 210 -1.65 -22.68 3.62
N GLU A 211 -0.91 -23.61 3.04
CA GLU A 211 0.52 -23.47 2.75
C GLU A 211 0.69 -22.22 1.89
N VAL A 212 1.12 -21.12 2.53
CA VAL A 212 1.31 -19.83 1.85
C VAL A 212 2.63 -19.96 1.12
N ASP A 213 2.60 -19.83 -0.20
CA ASP A 213 3.80 -19.70 -1.02
C ASP A 213 4.51 -18.39 -0.63
N LEU A 214 5.50 -18.49 0.26
CA LEU A 214 6.28 -17.37 0.80
C LEU A 214 7.45 -16.98 -0.12
N THR A 215 7.47 -17.43 -1.37
CA THR A 215 8.54 -17.11 -2.33
C THR A 215 8.42 -15.66 -2.84
N ASP A 216 8.51 -14.70 -1.92
CA ASP A 216 8.62 -13.27 -2.22
C ASP A 216 10.11 -12.83 -2.30
N LEU A 217 10.36 -11.55 -2.56
CA LEU A 217 11.73 -11.05 -2.68
C LEU A 217 12.53 -11.19 -1.38
N GLY A 218 11.87 -11.14 -0.21
CA GLY A 218 12.52 -11.36 1.08
C GLY A 218 13.03 -12.79 1.22
N PHE A 219 12.25 -13.77 0.72
CA PHE A 219 12.71 -15.16 0.60
C PHE A 219 13.92 -15.27 -0.32
N LEU A 220 13.88 -14.67 -1.52
CA LEU A 220 15.00 -14.77 -2.49
C LEU A 220 16.28 -14.11 -1.96
N ILE A 221 16.16 -13.04 -1.18
CA ILE A 221 17.29 -12.44 -0.44
C ILE A 221 17.82 -13.40 0.61
N SER A 222 16.94 -14.00 1.41
CA SER A 222 17.30 -14.94 2.48
C SER A 222 17.98 -16.20 1.92
N ALA A 223 17.50 -16.68 0.76
CA ALA A 223 18.07 -17.79 -0.01
C ALA A 223 19.36 -17.41 -0.76
N ARG A 224 19.81 -16.15 -0.66
CA ARG A 224 21.01 -15.61 -1.34
C ARG A 224 20.98 -15.71 -2.86
N VAL A 225 19.78 -15.87 -3.44
CA VAL A 225 19.52 -15.84 -4.88
C VAL A 225 19.58 -14.40 -5.39
N LEU A 226 19.05 -13.49 -4.58
CA LEU A 226 19.05 -12.06 -4.84
C LEU A 226 19.79 -11.32 -3.72
N LYS A 227 20.40 -10.17 -4.02
CA LYS A 227 21.06 -9.34 -3.02
C LYS A 227 20.38 -7.98 -2.91
N PRO A 228 20.31 -7.40 -1.70
CA PRO A 228 19.96 -5.99 -1.54
C PRO A 228 20.88 -5.08 -2.39
N GLY A 229 20.33 -4.02 -2.94
CA GLY A 229 21.01 -3.08 -3.84
C GLY A 229 21.07 -3.54 -5.30
N PHE A 230 20.51 -4.71 -5.64
CA PHE A 230 20.41 -5.13 -7.04
C PHE A 230 19.49 -4.22 -7.85
N THR A 231 19.99 -3.76 -9.00
CA THR A 231 19.20 -3.05 -9.99
C THR A 231 18.40 -4.06 -10.82
N LEU A 232 17.09 -3.97 -10.73
CA LEU A 232 16.14 -4.57 -11.64
C LEU A 232 15.97 -3.67 -12.85
N THR A 233 15.94 -4.25 -14.04
CA THR A 233 15.71 -3.53 -15.29
C THR A 233 14.57 -4.14 -16.08
N ALA A 234 13.88 -3.31 -16.85
CA ALA A 234 12.85 -3.73 -17.80
C ALA A 234 12.77 -2.71 -18.94
N GLU A 235 12.64 -3.17 -20.18
CA GLU A 235 12.31 -2.30 -21.32
C GLU A 235 10.80 -2.32 -21.55
N HIS A 236 10.18 -1.15 -21.63
CA HIS A 236 8.74 -1.04 -21.88
C HIS A 236 8.42 0.19 -22.72
N ASP A 237 7.71 -0.02 -23.83
CA ASP A 237 7.37 1.03 -24.80
C ASP A 237 8.60 1.85 -25.27
N GLY A 238 9.77 1.19 -25.39
CA GLY A 238 11.04 1.79 -25.81
C GLY A 238 11.80 2.53 -24.70
N ASP A 239 11.24 2.62 -23.49
CA ASP A 239 11.92 3.21 -22.34
C ASP A 239 12.52 2.12 -21.43
N LEU A 240 13.77 2.33 -21.01
CA LEU A 240 14.37 1.56 -19.93
C LEU A 240 13.79 2.01 -18.58
N ARG A 241 13.31 1.05 -17.80
CA ARG A 241 12.84 1.24 -16.42
C ARG A 241 13.81 0.57 -15.47
N GLU A 242 14.12 1.25 -14.38
CA GLU A 242 15.01 0.74 -13.34
C GLU A 242 14.31 0.74 -11.99
N ALA A 243 14.67 -0.24 -11.16
CA ALA A 243 14.27 -0.31 -9.77
C ALA A 243 15.36 -0.97 -8.92
N GLU A 244 15.42 -0.64 -7.64
CA GLU A 244 16.39 -1.21 -6.70
C GLU A 244 15.69 -2.12 -5.71
N VAL A 245 16.27 -3.30 -5.45
CA VAL A 245 15.78 -4.18 -4.37
C VAL A 245 16.35 -3.74 -3.03
N LEU A 246 15.47 -3.44 -2.09
CA LEU A 246 15.83 -3.04 -0.73
C LEU A 246 16.12 -4.25 0.16
N VAL A 247 16.80 -4.00 1.28
CA VAL A 247 17.24 -5.03 2.25
C VAL A 247 16.10 -5.89 2.80
N ASP A 248 14.88 -5.34 2.85
CA ASP A 248 13.69 -6.01 3.37
C ASP A 248 12.81 -6.62 2.27
N GLY A 249 13.33 -6.76 1.05
CA GLY A 249 12.62 -7.33 -0.09
C GLY A 249 11.61 -6.39 -0.74
N ARG A 250 11.52 -5.13 -0.31
CA ARG A 250 10.76 -4.10 -1.04
C ARG A 250 11.53 -3.60 -2.26
N ILE A 251 10.85 -2.91 -3.15
CA ILE A 251 11.42 -2.35 -4.37
C ILE A 251 11.32 -0.83 -4.35
N SER A 252 12.41 -0.15 -4.65
CA SER A 252 12.46 1.29 -4.84
C SER A 252 12.49 1.65 -6.33
N CYS A 253 11.57 2.49 -6.81
CA CYS A 253 11.60 3.07 -8.15
C CYS A 253 10.85 4.41 -8.18
N ASN A 254 11.31 5.36 -9.01
CA ASN A 254 10.78 6.73 -9.08
C ASN A 254 10.68 7.41 -7.70
N ALA A 255 11.72 7.27 -6.86
CA ALA A 255 11.77 7.74 -5.47
C ALA A 255 10.63 7.21 -4.55
N ARG A 256 9.92 6.16 -4.97
CA ARG A 256 8.85 5.51 -4.21
C ARG A 256 9.24 4.06 -3.92
N VAL A 257 8.64 3.51 -2.87
CA VAL A 257 8.92 2.16 -2.37
C VAL A 257 7.64 1.36 -2.44
N TRP A 258 7.74 0.14 -2.95
CA TRP A 258 6.65 -0.77 -3.27
C TRP A 258 6.90 -2.13 -2.61
N SER A 259 5.85 -2.76 -2.11
CA SER A 259 5.92 -4.03 -1.38
C SER A 259 5.96 -5.25 -2.29
N THR A 260 5.67 -5.11 -3.58
CA THR A 260 5.70 -6.23 -4.54
C THR A 260 6.29 -5.80 -5.89
N PRO A 261 6.91 -6.74 -6.64
CA PRO A 261 7.30 -6.53 -8.04
C PRO A 261 6.18 -5.96 -8.90
N THR A 262 4.98 -6.50 -8.76
CA THR A 262 3.81 -6.11 -9.54
C THR A 262 3.42 -4.66 -9.30
N SER A 263 3.32 -4.22 -8.04
CA SER A 263 3.00 -2.82 -7.75
C SER A 263 4.09 -1.85 -8.26
N ALA A 264 5.36 -2.23 -8.16
CA ALA A 264 6.47 -1.45 -8.73
C ALA A 264 6.39 -1.35 -10.26
N ALA A 265 6.13 -2.46 -10.95
CA ALA A 265 6.03 -2.52 -12.40
C ALA A 265 4.86 -1.67 -12.93
N ARG A 266 3.67 -1.81 -12.31
CA ARG A 266 2.49 -1.01 -12.65
C ARG A 266 2.70 0.48 -12.36
N ALA A 267 3.50 0.80 -11.35
CA ALA A 267 3.80 2.19 -11.02
C ALA A 267 4.67 2.89 -12.07
N VAL A 268 5.63 2.17 -12.69
CA VAL A 268 6.54 2.73 -13.71
C VAL A 268 5.97 2.67 -15.13
N THR A 269 5.03 1.75 -15.40
CA THR A 269 4.39 1.62 -16.72
C THR A 269 3.03 2.33 -16.81
N GLY A 270 2.34 2.52 -15.68
CA GLY A 270 0.96 3.00 -15.66
C GLY A 270 -0.07 1.98 -16.20
N ARG A 271 0.36 0.73 -16.43
CA ARG A 271 -0.46 -0.37 -16.96
C ARG A 271 -0.97 -1.26 -15.83
N GLU A 272 -2.19 -1.77 -15.96
CA GLU A 272 -2.84 -2.62 -14.93
C GLU A 272 -2.62 -4.12 -15.18
N ASP A 273 -2.30 -4.50 -16.41
CA ASP A 273 -2.14 -5.86 -16.89
C ASP A 273 -0.73 -6.43 -16.69
N ILE A 274 0.20 -5.63 -16.17
CA ILE A 274 1.59 -6.05 -15.97
C ILE A 274 1.73 -6.95 -14.74
N ASP A 275 2.33 -8.12 -14.92
CA ASP A 275 2.90 -8.96 -13.86
C ASP A 275 4.36 -8.54 -13.62
N GLY A 276 4.65 -8.07 -12.41
CA GLY A 276 5.99 -7.60 -12.05
C GLY A 276 7.04 -8.69 -12.01
N TRP A 277 6.64 -9.94 -11.81
CA TRP A 277 7.59 -11.06 -11.74
C TRP A 277 8.18 -11.39 -13.10
N THR A 278 7.41 -11.27 -14.18
CA THR A 278 7.89 -11.46 -15.54
C THR A 278 8.44 -10.16 -16.13
N PHE A 279 7.99 -9.01 -15.64
CA PHE A 279 8.42 -7.69 -16.11
C PHE A 279 9.85 -7.34 -15.70
N TRP A 280 10.18 -7.50 -14.42
CA TRP A 280 11.50 -7.13 -13.90
C TRP A 280 12.52 -8.23 -14.17
N THR A 281 13.69 -7.83 -14.66
CA THR A 281 14.81 -8.72 -14.94
C THR A 281 16.07 -8.28 -14.22
N ILE A 282 17.00 -9.21 -14.06
CA ILE A 282 18.39 -8.93 -13.67
C ILE A 282 19.32 -9.48 -14.75
N ASN A 283 20.50 -8.87 -14.87
CA ASN A 283 21.57 -9.39 -15.72
C ASN A 283 22.55 -10.18 -14.86
N VAL A 284 22.66 -11.49 -15.12
CA VAL A 284 23.61 -12.39 -14.47
C VAL A 284 24.54 -12.94 -15.54
N ASN A 285 25.83 -12.56 -15.46
CA ASN A 285 26.87 -13.03 -16.39
C ASN A 285 26.55 -12.82 -17.88
N GLY A 286 25.86 -11.74 -18.24
CA GLY A 286 25.47 -11.44 -19.61
C GLY A 286 24.17 -12.09 -20.07
N ALA A 287 23.54 -12.92 -19.22
CA ALA A 287 22.20 -13.46 -19.45
C ALA A 287 21.16 -12.66 -18.67
N THR A 288 20.09 -12.28 -19.34
CA THR A 288 18.92 -11.65 -18.71
C THR A 288 18.01 -12.73 -18.13
N THR A 289 17.62 -12.59 -16.87
CA THR A 289 16.71 -13.52 -16.18
C THR A 289 15.62 -12.72 -15.46
N SER A 290 14.37 -13.12 -15.62
CA SER A 290 13.22 -12.51 -14.94
C SER A 290 13.17 -12.91 -13.45
N LEU A 291 12.51 -12.08 -12.63
CA LEU A 291 12.25 -12.44 -11.23
C LEU A 291 11.42 -13.73 -11.11
N ALA A 292 10.52 -14.00 -12.06
CA ALA A 292 9.75 -15.24 -12.12
C ALA A 292 10.66 -16.46 -12.27
N GLU A 293 11.60 -16.42 -13.21
CA GLU A 293 12.56 -17.50 -13.45
C GLU A 293 13.49 -17.73 -12.24
N LEU A 294 13.84 -16.67 -11.50
CA LEU A 294 14.59 -16.82 -10.24
C LEU A 294 13.76 -17.43 -9.12
N ARG A 295 12.46 -17.12 -9.08
CA ARG A 295 11.52 -17.53 -8.03
C ARG A 295 11.04 -18.96 -8.19
N ASP A 296 10.62 -19.32 -9.40
CA ASP A 296 9.86 -20.53 -9.67
C ASP A 296 10.54 -21.84 -9.21
N PRO A 297 11.88 -21.98 -9.26
CA PRO A 297 12.57 -23.16 -8.70
C PRO A 297 12.39 -23.35 -7.19
N TYR A 298 12.04 -22.30 -6.45
CA TYR A 298 11.90 -22.31 -4.98
C TYR A 298 10.46 -22.40 -4.51
N ARG A 299 9.48 -22.42 -5.43
CA ARG A 299 8.07 -22.56 -5.05
C ARG A 299 7.83 -23.87 -4.30
N GLY A 300 7.16 -23.78 -3.16
CA GLY A 300 6.87 -24.92 -2.30
C GLY A 300 8.08 -25.43 -1.49
N GLN A 301 9.19 -24.69 -1.45
CA GLN A 301 10.32 -25.00 -0.58
C GLN A 301 10.22 -24.22 0.75
N PRO A 302 10.61 -24.84 1.89
CA PRO A 302 10.70 -24.14 3.16
C PRO A 302 11.81 -23.09 3.13
N LEU A 303 11.70 -22.07 3.99
CA LEU A 303 12.73 -21.04 4.15
C LEU A 303 14.08 -21.69 4.50
N PRO A 304 15.19 -21.25 3.88
CA PRO A 304 16.52 -21.69 4.27
C PRO A 304 16.77 -21.35 5.74
N GLY A 305 16.85 -22.37 6.61
CA GLY A 305 17.01 -22.21 8.05
C GLY A 305 15.87 -22.80 8.90
N ASP A 306 14.71 -23.12 8.31
CA ASP A 306 13.64 -23.87 8.97
C ASP A 306 13.96 -25.37 9.00
N HIS A 307 15.08 -25.74 9.60
CA HIS A 307 15.28 -27.11 10.05
C HIS A 307 14.51 -27.28 11.35
N HIS A 308 13.26 -27.78 11.26
CA HIS A 308 12.64 -28.38 12.44
C HIS A 308 13.59 -29.49 12.94
N PRO A 309 14.04 -29.46 14.21
CA PRO A 309 14.79 -30.59 14.75
C PRO A 309 13.86 -31.80 14.64
N ALA A 310 14.30 -32.81 13.91
CA ALA A 310 13.62 -34.09 13.86
C ALA A 310 13.44 -34.54 15.32
N HIS A 311 12.19 -34.65 15.77
CA HIS A 311 11.88 -35.32 17.02
C HIS A 311 12.33 -36.77 16.87
N GLY A 312 13.52 -37.05 17.40
CA GLY A 312 14.04 -38.40 17.55
C GLY A 312 13.12 -39.18 18.49
N ALA A 313 12.74 -40.36 18.02
CA ALA A 313 12.00 -41.39 18.75
C ALA A 313 12.75 -41.87 20.00
#